data_AF-A0A1D8GID1-F1
#
_entry.id   AF-A0A1D8GID1-F1
#
_cell.length_a   1.000
_cell.length_b   1.000
_cell.length_c   1.000
_cell.angle_alpha   90.00
_cell.angle_beta   90.00
_cell.angle_gamma   90.00
#
_symmetry.space_group_name_H-M   'P 1'
#
loop_
_entity.id
_entity.type
_entity.pdbx_description
1 polymer ?
#
loop_
_entity_poly.entity_id
_entity_poly.type
_entity_poly.pdbx_seq_one_letter_code
_entity_poly.pdbx_strand_id
1 'polypeptide(L)'
;MEQLKDLLGEALYQQVREKTKDKRIMLDEGNLIPQSRFNKVIQKKNAYKDQIKLLSGKLKELQKIVRKHEELVKKLQDDNEKLKQQNEKIKERSLITAIHLQAHKINAKNTDAVGRLIKREGLVLLEDGRVIGLEEQLKVLQESKPFLFGEDTLSYLEKIHDYVEALMHGRMLQKL
;
A
#
# COMPACT_ATOMS: atom_id res chain seq x y z
N MET A 1 36.47 47.48 38.35
CA MET A 1 37.80 48.14 38.40
C MET A 1 38.15 48.55 39.83
N GLU A 2 37.18 49.00 40.64
CA GLU A 2 37.38 49.30 42.08
C GLU A 2 37.68 48.06 42.94
N GLN A 3 37.01 46.93 42.69
CA GLN A 3 37.25 45.68 43.44
C GLN A 3 38.69 45.14 43.35
N LEU A 4 39.42 45.47 42.27
CA LEU A 4 40.83 45.08 42.10
C LEU A 4 41.77 45.97 42.92
N LYS A 5 41.39 47.24 43.09
CA LYS A 5 42.16 48.28 43.79
C LYS A 5 42.05 48.10 45.31
N ASP A 6 40.86 47.74 45.80
CA ASP A 6 40.62 47.41 47.22
C ASP A 6 41.32 46.12 47.66
N LEU A 7 41.38 45.09 46.80
CA LEU A 7 41.95 43.80 47.17
C LEU A 7 43.49 43.76 47.11
N LEU A 8 44.09 44.54 46.21
CA LEU A 8 45.55 44.57 46.00
C LEU A 8 46.23 45.73 46.72
N GLY A 9 45.50 46.80 47.05
CA GLY A 9 46.09 48.06 47.51
C GLY A 9 46.73 48.87 46.37
N GLU A 10 46.79 50.20 46.52
CA GLU A 10 47.20 51.13 45.47
C GLU A 10 48.58 50.85 44.85
N ALA A 11 49.55 50.44 45.68
CA ALA A 11 50.92 50.19 45.26
C ALA A 11 51.05 48.93 44.36
N LEU A 12 50.39 47.83 44.71
CA LEU A 12 50.43 46.59 43.93
C LEU A 12 49.54 46.69 42.69
N TYR A 13 48.42 47.43 42.76
CA TYR A 13 47.58 47.73 41.60
C TYR A 13 48.39 48.46 40.52
N GLN A 14 49.20 49.46 40.89
CA GLN A 14 50.05 50.19 39.94
C GLN A 14 51.14 49.31 39.32
N GLN A 15 51.84 48.47 40.11
CA GLN A 15 52.85 47.55 39.56
C GLN A 15 52.26 46.48 38.63
N VAL A 16 51.10 45.92 38.98
CA VAL A 16 50.41 44.97 38.11
C VAL A 16 49.92 45.69 36.86
N ARG A 17 49.37 46.90 36.96
CA ARG A 17 48.97 47.71 35.78
C ARG A 17 50.16 48.08 34.89
N GLU A 18 51.31 48.42 35.46
CA GLU A 18 52.55 48.73 34.72
C GLU A 18 53.16 47.51 34.02
N LYS A 19 53.11 46.32 34.64
CA LYS A 19 53.57 45.08 34.01
C LYS A 19 52.56 44.50 33.03
N THR A 20 51.29 44.86 33.18
CA THR A 20 50.19 44.33 32.37
C THR A 20 49.79 45.26 31.23
N LYS A 21 50.15 46.56 31.31
CA LYS A 21 49.99 47.69 30.37
C LYS A 21 48.72 47.73 29.50
N ASP A 22 48.49 46.72 28.65
CA ASP A 22 47.36 46.62 27.72
C ASP A 22 46.46 45.37 27.88
N LYS A 23 46.82 44.40 28.74
CA LYS A 23 46.02 43.18 28.93
C LYS A 23 44.97 43.39 30.00
N ARG A 24 43.70 43.44 29.60
CA ARG A 24 42.57 43.41 30.55
C ARG A 24 42.50 42.03 31.22
N ILE A 25 42.42 41.99 32.55
CA ILE A 25 42.37 40.77 33.37
C ILE A 25 41.10 40.82 34.22
N MET A 26 40.42 39.68 34.36
CA MET A 26 39.29 39.49 35.26
C MET A 26 39.74 38.67 36.48
N LEU A 27 39.27 39.02 37.68
CA LEU A 27 39.46 38.25 38.90
C LEU A 27 38.23 37.37 39.14
N ASP A 28 38.47 36.10 39.41
CA ASP A 28 37.47 35.15 39.91
C ASP A 28 38.09 34.40 41.10
N GLU A 29 37.50 34.54 42.29
CA GLU A 29 37.92 33.87 43.54
C GLU A 29 39.44 33.85 43.80
N GLY A 30 40.13 34.97 43.57
CA GLY A 30 41.57 35.11 43.85
C GLY A 30 42.51 34.62 42.73
N ASN A 31 42.00 34.10 41.62
CA ASN A 31 42.79 33.68 40.46
C ASN A 31 42.76 34.70 39.31
N LEU A 32 43.94 35.03 38.77
CA LEU A 32 44.12 35.95 37.64
C LEU A 32 43.88 35.23 36.31
N ILE A 33 42.75 35.52 35.65
CA ILE A 33 42.43 34.95 34.33
C ILE A 33 42.55 36.03 33.25
N PRO A 34 43.39 35.81 32.21
CA PRO A 34 43.45 36.74 31.08
C PRO A 34 42.08 36.86 30.39
N GLN A 35 41.56 38.08 30.21
CA GLN A 35 40.23 38.30 29.60
C GLN A 35 40.14 37.69 28.20
N SER A 36 41.26 37.63 27.45
CA SER A 36 41.34 36.94 26.17
C SER A 36 41.00 35.45 26.27
N ARG A 37 41.45 34.74 27.31
CA ARG A 37 41.13 33.31 27.54
C ARG A 37 39.67 33.14 27.91
N PHE A 38 39.15 33.99 28.79
CA PHE A 38 37.74 33.98 29.18
C PHE A 38 36.80 34.24 28.00
N ASN A 39 37.06 35.29 27.21
CA ASN A 39 36.29 35.61 26.01
C ASN A 39 36.34 34.47 24.98
N LYS A 40 37.50 33.84 24.77
CA LYS A 40 37.63 32.66 23.90
C LYS A 40 36.78 31.49 24.39
N VAL A 41 36.74 31.22 25.69
CA VAL A 41 35.93 30.15 26.27
C VAL A 41 34.44 30.47 26.12
N ILE A 42 34.00 31.70 26.37
CA ILE A 42 32.62 32.12 26.15
C ILE A 42 32.21 31.98 24.68
N GLN A 43 33.06 32.44 23.76
CA GLN A 43 32.79 32.30 22.33
C GLN A 43 32.64 30.83 21.92
N LYS A 44 33.53 29.96 22.38
CA LYS A 44 33.42 28.51 22.15
C LYS A 44 32.16 27.92 22.77
N LYS A 45 31.83 28.28 24.01
CA LYS A 45 30.62 27.83 24.70
C LYS A 45 29.36 28.24 23.94
N ASN A 46 29.29 29.48 23.47
CA ASN A 46 28.15 29.97 22.70
C ASN A 46 28.06 29.26 21.35
N ALA A 47 29.18 29.11 20.63
CA ALA A 47 29.21 28.37 19.37
C ALA A 47 28.74 26.91 19.54
N TYR A 48 29.19 26.20 20.58
CA TYR A 48 28.70 24.85 20.87
C TYR A 48 27.22 24.83 21.27
N LYS A 49 26.76 25.80 22.06
CA LYS A 49 25.34 25.92 22.41
C LYS A 49 24.47 26.10 21.16
N ASP A 50 24.91 26.90 20.21
CA ASP A 50 24.19 27.14 18.96
C ASP A 50 24.22 25.89 18.06
N GLN A 51 25.35 25.18 17.98
CA GLN A 51 25.43 23.89 17.30
C GLN A 51 24.50 22.83 17.91
N ILE A 52 24.46 22.73 19.25
CA ILE A 52 23.58 21.79 19.96
C ILE A 52 22.12 22.12 19.69
N LYS A 53 21.74 23.40 19.69
CA LYS A 53 20.38 23.83 19.34
C LYS A 53 20.02 23.45 17.90
N LEU A 54 20.92 23.69 16.95
CA LEU A 54 20.71 23.33 15.55
C LEU A 54 20.54 21.81 15.38
N LEU A 55 21.44 21.01 15.97
CA LEU A 55 21.37 19.55 15.92
C LEU A 55 20.10 19.01 16.58
N SER A 56 19.71 19.60 17.72
CA SER A 56 18.48 19.24 18.42
C SER A 56 17.23 19.56 17.59
N GLY A 57 17.25 20.68 16.85
CA GLY A 57 16.20 21.02 15.87
C GLY A 57 16.09 19.98 14.76
N LYS A 58 17.23 19.67 14.11
CA LYS A 58 17.30 18.66 13.05
C LYS A 58 16.86 17.28 13.52
N LEU A 59 17.24 16.87 14.73
CA LEU A 59 16.81 15.59 15.31
C LEU A 59 15.30 15.53 15.52
N LYS A 60 14.68 16.61 15.99
CA LYS A 60 13.21 16.67 16.13
C LYS A 60 12.50 16.60 14.78
N GLU A 61 13.04 17.25 13.76
CA GLU A 61 12.50 17.16 12.38
C GLU A 61 12.63 15.74 11.82
N LEU A 62 13.81 15.12 11.95
CA LEU A 62 14.06 13.73 11.56
C LEU A 62 13.11 12.77 12.27
N GLN A 63 12.90 12.92 13.58
CA GLN A 63 11.95 12.10 14.33
C GLN A 63 10.52 12.24 13.81
N LYS A 64 10.08 13.44 13.43
CA LYS A 64 8.76 13.65 12.82
C LYS A 64 8.65 12.96 11.46
N ILE A 65 9.70 13.04 10.64
CA ILE A 65 9.74 12.38 9.33
C ILE A 65 9.68 10.86 9.49
N VAL A 66 10.48 10.30 10.41
CA VAL A 66 10.50 8.85 10.68
C VAL A 66 9.11 8.37 11.13
N ARG A 67 8.44 9.06 12.05
CA ARG A 67 7.08 8.69 12.49
C ARG A 67 6.08 8.71 11.33
N LYS A 68 6.10 9.76 10.50
CA LYS A 68 5.26 9.82 9.30
C LYS A 68 5.57 8.69 8.32
N HIS A 69 6.84 8.33 8.17
CA HIS A 69 7.25 7.22 7.32
C HIS A 69 6.74 5.88 7.87
N GLU A 70 6.84 5.63 9.17
CA GLU A 70 6.28 4.43 9.81
C GLU A 70 4.75 4.32 9.61
N GLU A 71 4.03 5.43 9.76
CA GLU A 71 2.59 5.49 9.48
C GLU A 71 2.26 5.18 8.01
N LEU A 72 3.04 5.72 7.07
CA LEU A 72 2.88 5.46 5.65
C LEU A 72 3.18 4.00 5.29
N VAL A 73 4.23 3.41 5.88
CA VAL A 73 4.57 1.99 5.68
C VAL A 73 3.44 1.10 6.17
N LYS A 74 2.86 1.37 7.35
CA LYS A 74 1.70 0.61 7.86
C LYS A 74 0.49 0.71 6.91
N LYS A 75 0.15 1.92 6.45
CA LYS A 75 -0.94 2.10 5.48
C LYS A 75 -0.70 1.33 4.17
N LEU A 76 0.52 1.36 3.65
CA LEU A 76 0.87 0.62 2.44
C LEU A 76 0.75 -0.90 2.63
N GLN A 77 1.08 -1.41 3.82
CA GLN A 77 0.90 -2.83 4.14
C GLN A 77 -0.59 -3.19 4.18
N ASP A 78 -1.40 -2.42 4.90
CA ASP A 78 -2.86 -2.62 5.00
C ASP A 78 -3.54 -2.55 3.61
N ASP A 79 -3.17 -1.57 2.80
CA ASP A 79 -3.74 -1.39 1.46
C ASP A 79 -3.33 -2.52 0.51
N ASN A 80 -2.09 -3.00 0.59
CA ASN A 80 -1.65 -4.17 -0.18
C ASN A 80 -2.41 -5.45 0.21
N GLU A 81 -2.67 -5.65 1.50
CA GLU A 81 -3.48 -6.79 1.97
C GLU A 81 -4.92 -6.69 1.47
N LYS A 82 -5.54 -5.50 1.56
CA LYS A 82 -6.89 -5.27 1.02
C LYS A 82 -6.94 -5.50 -0.49
N LEU A 83 -5.95 -5.02 -1.25
CA LEU A 83 -5.87 -5.22 -2.69
C LEU A 83 -5.73 -6.71 -3.06
N LYS A 84 -4.93 -7.48 -2.32
CA LYS A 84 -4.83 -8.93 -2.52
C LYS A 84 -6.18 -9.62 -2.31
N GLN A 85 -6.85 -9.33 -1.19
CA GLN A 85 -8.17 -9.90 -0.90
C GLN A 85 -9.22 -9.49 -1.93
N GLN A 86 -9.22 -8.23 -2.38
CA GLN A 86 -10.14 -7.76 -3.42
C GLN A 86 -9.85 -8.42 -4.76
N ASN A 87 -8.59 -8.55 -5.16
CA ASN A 87 -8.21 -9.23 -6.40
C ASN A 87 -8.59 -10.71 -6.38
N GLU A 88 -8.41 -11.41 -5.27
CA GLU A 88 -8.87 -12.79 -5.11
C GLU A 88 -10.39 -12.90 -5.24
N LYS A 89 -11.15 -12.00 -4.58
CA LYS A 89 -12.61 -11.96 -4.69
C LYS A 89 -13.08 -11.64 -6.11
N ILE A 90 -12.40 -10.74 -6.82
CA ILE A 90 -12.71 -10.40 -8.21
C ILE A 90 -12.45 -11.62 -9.09
N LYS A 91 -11.28 -12.27 -8.98
CA LYS A 91 -10.95 -13.48 -9.74
C LYS A 91 -11.96 -14.59 -9.50
N GLU A 92 -12.34 -14.83 -8.24
CA GLU A 92 -13.34 -15.85 -7.90
C GLU A 92 -14.70 -15.51 -8.52
N ARG A 93 -15.17 -14.27 -8.38
CA ARG A 93 -16.44 -13.82 -8.97
C ARG A 93 -16.42 -13.94 -10.50
N SER A 94 -15.36 -13.47 -11.15
CA SER A 94 -15.20 -13.57 -12.60
C SER A 94 -15.21 -15.02 -13.08
N LEU A 95 -14.56 -15.92 -12.34
CA LEU A 95 -14.56 -17.35 -12.65
C LEU A 95 -15.96 -17.96 -12.49
N ILE A 96 -16.67 -17.65 -11.40
CA ILE A 96 -18.06 -18.08 -11.20
C ILE A 96 -18.96 -17.56 -12.33
N THR A 97 -18.84 -16.29 -12.69
CA THR A 97 -19.62 -15.68 -13.78
C THR A 97 -19.34 -16.36 -15.12
N ALA A 98 -18.07 -16.62 -15.44
CA ALA A 98 -17.70 -17.31 -16.68
C ALA A 98 -18.24 -18.75 -16.72
N ILE A 99 -18.17 -19.47 -15.59
CA ILE A 99 -18.76 -20.81 -15.44
C ILE A 99 -20.27 -20.76 -15.67
N HIS A 100 -20.98 -19.82 -15.04
CA HIS A 100 -22.43 -19.71 -15.19
C HIS A 100 -22.82 -19.36 -16.62
N LEU A 101 -22.08 -18.46 -17.27
CA LEU A 101 -22.33 -18.08 -18.67
C LEU A 101 -22.13 -19.27 -19.61
N GLN A 102 -21.04 -20.02 -19.45
CA GLN A 102 -20.74 -21.18 -20.28
C GLN A 102 -21.74 -22.32 -20.02
N ALA A 103 -22.12 -22.57 -18.77
CA ALA A 103 -23.14 -23.54 -18.38
C ALA A 103 -24.52 -23.18 -18.95
N HIS A 104 -24.88 -21.89 -18.93
CA HIS A 104 -26.12 -21.41 -19.54
C HIS A 104 -26.12 -21.63 -21.05
N LYS A 105 -25.00 -21.37 -21.75
CA LYS A 105 -24.89 -21.58 -23.21
C LYS A 105 -25.11 -23.03 -23.64
N ILE A 106 -24.88 -23.98 -22.73
CA ILE A 106 -25.09 -25.40 -22.98
C ILE A 106 -26.38 -25.93 -22.32
N ASN A 107 -27.31 -25.04 -22.01
CA ASN A 107 -28.63 -25.36 -21.46
C ASN A 107 -28.56 -26.13 -20.13
N ALA A 108 -27.62 -25.78 -19.25
CA ALA A 108 -27.61 -26.30 -17.89
C ALA A 108 -28.94 -25.94 -17.18
N LYS A 109 -29.63 -26.94 -16.65
CA LYS A 109 -30.88 -26.76 -15.90
C LYS A 109 -30.67 -25.97 -14.60
N ASN A 110 -29.48 -26.09 -14.02
CA ASN A 110 -29.04 -25.33 -12.86
C ASN A 110 -27.54 -25.02 -12.98
N THR A 111 -27.23 -23.77 -13.31
CA THR A 111 -25.86 -23.28 -13.50
C THR A 111 -25.03 -23.34 -12.22
N ASP A 112 -25.63 -23.12 -11.05
CA ASP A 112 -24.96 -23.23 -9.75
C ASP A 112 -24.56 -24.69 -9.48
N ALA A 113 -25.45 -25.64 -9.77
CA ALA A 113 -25.20 -27.07 -9.57
C ALA A 113 -24.10 -27.58 -10.50
N VAL A 114 -24.11 -27.15 -11.77
CA VAL A 114 -23.03 -27.46 -12.73
C VAL A 114 -21.73 -26.81 -12.28
N GLY A 115 -21.76 -25.55 -11.84
CA GLY A 115 -20.57 -24.84 -11.38
C GLY A 115 -19.91 -25.46 -10.15
N ARG A 116 -20.67 -26.10 -9.25
CA ARG A 116 -20.14 -26.87 -8.11
C ARG A 116 -19.42 -28.17 -8.52
N LEU A 117 -19.69 -28.69 -9.72
CA LEU A 117 -19.07 -29.91 -10.25
C LEU A 117 -17.81 -29.63 -11.06
N ILE A 118 -17.56 -28.37 -11.40
CA ILE A 118 -16.35 -27.93 -12.11
C ILE A 118 -15.16 -27.90 -11.15
N LYS A 119 -14.08 -28.56 -11.54
CA LYS A 119 -12.79 -28.50 -10.84
C LYS A 119 -12.15 -27.16 -11.14
N ARG A 120 -11.91 -26.39 -10.08
CA ARG A 120 -11.30 -25.05 -10.18
C ARG A 120 -9.79 -25.16 -10.44
N GLU A 121 -9.20 -26.28 -10.06
CA GLU A 121 -7.79 -26.61 -10.26
C GLU A 121 -7.50 -26.75 -11.77
N GLY A 122 -6.68 -25.85 -12.30
CA GLY A 122 -6.29 -25.83 -13.72
C GLY A 122 -7.14 -24.93 -14.61
N LEU A 123 -8.15 -24.23 -14.06
CA LEU A 123 -8.85 -23.18 -14.80
C LEU A 123 -8.01 -21.90 -14.86
N VAL A 124 -7.84 -21.38 -16.08
CA VAL A 124 -7.11 -20.12 -16.30
C VAL A 124 -8.08 -19.09 -16.88
N LEU A 125 -8.35 -18.03 -16.11
CA LEU A 125 -9.12 -16.88 -16.56
C LEU A 125 -8.23 -15.98 -17.43
N LEU A 126 -8.67 -15.74 -18.66
CA LEU A 126 -8.05 -14.83 -19.62
C LEU A 126 -8.59 -13.40 -19.46
N GLU A 127 -7.84 -12.42 -19.95
CA GLU A 127 -8.22 -10.99 -19.90
C GLU A 127 -9.51 -10.69 -20.68
N ASP A 128 -9.83 -11.50 -21.69
CA ASP A 128 -11.06 -11.41 -22.47
C ASP A 128 -12.29 -12.03 -21.78
N GLY A 129 -12.12 -12.57 -20.57
CA GLY A 129 -13.18 -13.21 -19.78
C GLY A 129 -13.43 -14.67 -20.12
N ARG A 130 -12.67 -15.29 -21.05
CA ARG A 130 -12.73 -16.73 -21.30
C ARG A 130 -11.95 -17.50 -20.23
N VAL A 131 -12.36 -18.75 -19.99
CA VAL A 131 -11.68 -19.65 -19.05
C VAL A 131 -11.17 -20.88 -19.79
N ILE A 132 -9.85 -21.03 -19.86
CA ILE A 132 -9.21 -22.21 -20.46
C ILE A 132 -9.49 -23.42 -19.57
N GLY A 133 -9.79 -24.57 -20.19
CA GLY A 133 -10.08 -25.83 -19.51
C GLY A 133 -11.54 -25.98 -19.05
N LEU A 134 -12.33 -24.89 -19.06
CA LEU A 134 -13.73 -24.94 -18.68
C LEU A 134 -14.59 -25.70 -19.70
N GLU A 135 -14.35 -25.48 -20.99
CA GLU A 135 -15.14 -26.12 -22.06
C GLU A 135 -14.97 -27.64 -22.06
N GLU A 136 -13.73 -28.13 -21.89
CA GLU A 136 -13.40 -29.55 -21.77
C GLU A 136 -14.18 -30.19 -20.61
N GLN A 137 -14.15 -29.56 -19.43
CA GLN A 137 -14.83 -30.09 -18.25
C GLN A 137 -16.35 -30.10 -18.41
N LEU A 138 -16.92 -29.10 -19.09
CA LEU A 138 -18.35 -29.07 -19.36
C LEU A 138 -18.78 -30.15 -20.35
N LYS A 139 -17.98 -30.44 -21.38
CA LYS A 139 -18.26 -31.56 -22.31
C LYS A 139 -18.27 -32.90 -21.58
N VAL A 140 -17.26 -33.15 -20.73
CA VAL A 140 -17.21 -34.36 -19.89
C VAL A 140 -18.43 -34.45 -18.95
N LEU A 141 -18.88 -33.31 -18.40
CA LEU A 141 -20.09 -33.28 -17.57
C LEU A 141 -21.36 -33.56 -18.38
N GLN A 142 -21.46 -33.09 -19.62
CA GLN A 142 -22.60 -33.39 -20.49
C GLN A 142 -22.69 -34.89 -20.80
N GLU A 143 -21.55 -35.54 -21.06
CA GLU A 143 -21.50 -36.97 -21.35
C GLU A 143 -21.77 -37.82 -20.10
N SER A 144 -21.17 -37.47 -18.96
CA SER A 144 -21.27 -38.25 -17.72
C SER A 144 -22.56 -38.00 -16.95
N LYS A 145 -23.14 -36.80 -17.04
CA LYS A 145 -24.32 -36.36 -16.28
C LYS A 145 -25.29 -35.57 -17.18
N PRO A 146 -25.83 -36.20 -18.24
CA PRO A 146 -26.71 -35.53 -19.20
C PRO A 146 -27.97 -34.95 -18.55
N PHE A 147 -28.46 -35.55 -17.45
CA PHE A 147 -29.64 -35.09 -16.73
C PHE A 147 -29.53 -33.65 -16.18
N LEU A 148 -28.32 -33.13 -15.98
CA LEU A 148 -28.06 -31.75 -15.53
C LEU A 148 -28.30 -30.72 -16.64
N PHE A 149 -28.39 -31.16 -17.89
CA PHE A 149 -28.56 -30.34 -19.07
C PHE A 149 -29.94 -30.61 -19.69
N GLY A 150 -30.55 -29.58 -20.23
CA GLY A 150 -31.79 -29.64 -20.97
C GLY A 150 -31.53 -29.57 -22.47
N GLU A 151 -32.47 -30.08 -23.26
CA GLU A 151 -32.57 -29.67 -24.65
C GLU A 151 -33.01 -28.20 -24.72
N ASP A 152 -32.52 -27.49 -25.73
CA ASP A 152 -32.90 -26.10 -25.97
C ASP A 152 -34.42 -26.02 -26.21
N THR A 153 -35.13 -25.18 -25.45
CA THR A 153 -36.56 -24.96 -25.65
C THR A 153 -36.86 -24.42 -27.05
N LEU A 154 -35.92 -23.68 -27.66
CA LEU A 154 -35.98 -23.29 -29.06
C LEU A 154 -35.91 -24.49 -30.00
N SER A 155 -35.04 -25.46 -29.72
CA SER A 155 -34.95 -26.69 -30.53
C SER A 155 -36.25 -27.50 -30.48
N TYR A 156 -36.93 -27.55 -29.34
CA TYR A 156 -38.26 -28.18 -29.26
C TYR A 156 -39.31 -27.45 -30.09
N LEU A 157 -39.30 -26.10 -30.07
CA LEU A 157 -40.21 -25.28 -30.86
C LEU A 157 -39.97 -25.41 -32.37
N GLU A 158 -38.70 -25.48 -32.79
CA GLU A 158 -38.31 -25.73 -34.19
C GLU A 158 -38.80 -27.10 -34.66
N LYS A 159 -38.55 -28.17 -33.89
CA LYS A 159 -39.05 -29.51 -34.21
C LYS A 159 -40.58 -29.55 -34.35
N ILE A 160 -41.30 -28.79 -33.52
CA ILE A 160 -42.76 -28.68 -33.60
C ILE A 160 -43.19 -27.89 -34.83
N HIS A 161 -42.52 -26.78 -35.14
CA HIS A 161 -42.79 -25.97 -36.32
C HIS A 161 -42.60 -26.78 -37.61
N ASP A 162 -41.46 -27.46 -37.76
CA ASP A 162 -41.15 -28.32 -38.90
C ASP A 162 -42.19 -29.43 -39.09
N TYR A 163 -42.61 -30.05 -37.98
CA TYR A 163 -43.65 -31.08 -38.00
C TYR A 163 -45.01 -30.53 -38.46
N VAL A 164 -45.40 -29.34 -38.01
CA VAL A 164 -46.64 -28.68 -38.43
C VAL A 164 -46.58 -28.29 -39.91
N GLU A 165 -45.45 -27.75 -40.39
CA GLU A 165 -45.27 -27.44 -41.81
C GLU A 165 -45.34 -28.68 -42.70
N ALA A 166 -44.70 -29.79 -42.29
CA ALA A 166 -44.76 -31.05 -43.01
C ALA A 166 -46.20 -31.58 -43.14
N LEU A 167 -47.01 -31.47 -42.07
CA LEU A 167 -48.42 -31.85 -42.09
C LEU A 167 -49.29 -30.94 -42.97
N MET A 168 -49.00 -29.64 -42.98
CA MET A 168 -49.70 -28.67 -43.84
C MET A 168 -49.41 -28.95 -45.32
N HIS A 169 -48.14 -29.18 -45.68
CA HIS A 169 -47.76 -29.56 -47.04
C HIS A 169 -48.35 -30.92 -47.46
N GLY A 170 -48.35 -31.92 -46.58
CA GLY A 170 -48.94 -33.23 -46.85
C GLY A 170 -50.46 -33.17 -47.12
N ARG A 171 -51.20 -32.34 -46.37
CA ARG A 171 -52.64 -32.12 -46.60
C ARG A 171 -52.94 -31.35 -47.90
N MET A 172 -52.06 -30.44 -48.30
CA MET A 172 -52.20 -29.70 -49.56
C MET A 172 -52.07 -30.61 -50.77
N LEU A 173 -51.16 -31.60 -50.71
CA LEU A 173 -50.96 -32.59 -51.78
C LEU A 173 -52.08 -33.63 -51.88
N GLN A 174 -52.83 -33.91 -50.80
CA GLN A 174 -53.98 -34.82 -50.83
C GLN A 174 -55.29 -34.18 -51.34
N LYS A 175 -55.29 -32.87 -51.61
CA LYS A 175 -56.48 -32.12 -52.08
C LYS A 175 -56.42 -31.71 -53.56
N LEU A 176 -55.39 -32.13 -54.30
CA LEU A 176 -55.30 -32.07 -55.77
C LEU A 176 -55.67 -33.43 -56.36
#